data_AF-A0A0Q8EI26-F1
#
_entry.id   AF-A0A0Q8EI26-F1
#
_cell.length_a   1.000
_cell.length_b   1.000
_cell.length_c   1.000
_cell.angle_alpha   90.00
_cell.angle_beta   90.00
_cell.angle_gamma   90.00
#
_symmetry.space_group_name_H-M   'P 1'
#
loop_
_entity.id
_entity.type
_entity.pdbx_description
1 polymer ?
#
loop_
_entity_poly.entity_id
_entity_poly.type
_entity_poly.pdbx_seq_one_letter_code
_entity_poly.pdbx_strand_id
1 'polypeptide(L)'
;MSDEYEMSYALPDSVEGLLQRGRGLGAVRALQDPQGSAVFTYDGIRRDWRWDQTDERSLYLARLVRDLDLSPMPIVDQLAGDEEACLRACEVLELLGLAGSDDAKEGLRAYVRKGGHWVRVLESLSAGWPPEWWEDLGDVARARIGAEAELPWFSEPWTRFGIEVQSRPFVPRPSLAGLSTAELLALLADTRTEGATKVDALRALNGREPAEGLIPLVPSLGTSDGRRPLPLLRWAVESLGPLAVPAAHGWAQEDRPWLALLGADVLADHPGPEALPGLVTELAEQWTARAWCGPDRTARRLARFGPDAAGAVPYLRRFWLHTPHSYERAAYLEALAAIDQDGLEHVYAESLWDCEETTRLLGIASAPTSPETLGRIAVLRDDPMETTAVRAAARARLEDPTGQPCSNN
;
A
#
# COMPACT_ATOMS: atom_id res chain seq x y z
N MET A 1 7.70 -1.19 -29.03
CA MET A 1 7.44 -1.88 -27.75
C MET A 1 6.70 -3.14 -28.14
N SER A 2 7.28 -4.31 -27.85
CA SER A 2 6.73 -5.60 -28.29
C SER A 2 5.37 -5.83 -27.62
N ASP A 3 4.33 -6.04 -28.42
CA ASP A 3 2.96 -6.45 -28.04
C ASP A 3 2.89 -7.90 -27.49
N GLU A 4 3.98 -8.45 -26.93
CA GLU A 4 4.04 -9.89 -26.55
C GLU A 4 3.57 -10.23 -25.13
N TYR A 5 3.17 -9.26 -24.31
CA TYR A 5 2.61 -9.51 -22.98
C TYR A 5 1.44 -8.58 -22.67
N GLU A 6 0.37 -8.64 -23.47
CA GLU A 6 -0.92 -8.20 -22.97
C GLU A 6 -1.29 -9.14 -21.81
N MET A 7 -1.17 -8.67 -20.57
CA MET A 7 -1.48 -9.47 -19.38
C MET A 7 -2.96 -9.86 -19.41
N SER A 8 -3.24 -11.05 -19.94
CA SER A 8 -4.57 -11.61 -19.99
C SER A 8 -4.84 -12.34 -18.69
N TYR A 9 -5.51 -11.66 -17.78
CA TYR A 9 -5.98 -12.28 -16.55
C TYR A 9 -7.03 -13.35 -16.85
N ALA A 10 -7.01 -14.43 -16.09
CA ALA A 10 -8.04 -15.45 -16.11
C ALA A 10 -9.41 -14.89 -15.67
N LEU A 11 -10.44 -15.73 -15.84
CA LEU A 11 -11.81 -15.37 -15.47
C LEU A 11 -11.87 -14.87 -14.01
N PRO A 12 -12.53 -13.74 -13.75
CA PRO A 12 -12.50 -13.04 -12.46
C PRO A 12 -13.08 -13.86 -11.30
N ASP A 13 -13.84 -14.91 -11.59
CA ASP A 13 -14.44 -15.83 -10.65
C ASP A 13 -13.76 -17.21 -10.62
N SER A 14 -12.72 -17.46 -11.43
CA SER A 14 -11.89 -18.67 -11.30
C SER A 14 -10.91 -18.52 -10.15
N VAL A 15 -10.43 -19.63 -9.58
CA VAL A 15 -9.39 -19.60 -8.52
C VAL A 15 -8.14 -18.88 -9.03
N GLU A 16 -7.68 -19.22 -10.24
CA GLU A 16 -6.56 -18.54 -10.90
C GLU A 16 -6.78 -17.03 -11.01
N GLY A 17 -7.92 -16.58 -11.54
CA GLY A 17 -8.18 -15.15 -11.74
C GLY A 17 -8.35 -14.38 -10.43
N LEU A 18 -8.87 -15.01 -9.38
CA LEU A 18 -8.93 -14.41 -8.05
C LEU A 18 -7.53 -14.25 -7.44
N LEU A 19 -6.67 -15.27 -7.56
CA LEU A 19 -5.28 -15.23 -7.07
C LEU A 19 -4.44 -14.20 -7.85
N GLN A 20 -4.60 -14.13 -9.17
CA GLN A 20 -3.98 -13.12 -10.03
C GLN A 20 -4.42 -11.69 -9.68
N ARG A 21 -5.56 -11.50 -9.01
CA ARG A 21 -6.03 -10.18 -8.53
C ARG A 21 -5.75 -9.94 -7.04
N GLY A 22 -5.18 -10.92 -6.33
CA GLY A 22 -4.90 -10.81 -4.90
C GLY A 22 -6.18 -10.71 -4.07
N ARG A 23 -7.30 -11.23 -4.59
CA ARG A 23 -8.59 -11.16 -3.90
C ARG A 23 -8.64 -12.15 -2.75
N GLY A 24 -9.25 -11.74 -1.65
CA GLY A 24 -9.44 -12.60 -0.48
C GLY A 24 -10.18 -13.90 -0.80
N LEU A 25 -11.18 -13.88 -1.69
CA LEU A 25 -11.91 -15.09 -2.11
C LEU A 25 -11.01 -16.12 -2.81
N GLY A 26 -9.94 -15.66 -3.47
CA GLY A 26 -8.94 -16.55 -4.08
C GLY A 26 -8.24 -17.41 -3.03
N ALA A 27 -7.82 -16.79 -1.91
CA ALA A 27 -7.19 -17.50 -0.80
C ALA A 27 -8.15 -18.45 -0.10
N VAL A 28 -9.39 -18.00 0.16
CA VAL A 28 -10.43 -18.84 0.76
C VAL A 28 -10.70 -20.10 -0.08
N ARG A 29 -10.81 -19.95 -1.41
CA ARG A 29 -11.02 -21.10 -2.31
C ARG A 29 -9.79 -21.97 -2.46
N ALA A 30 -8.60 -21.37 -2.47
CA ALA A 30 -7.36 -22.13 -2.53
C ALA A 30 -7.19 -23.07 -1.32
N LEU A 31 -7.63 -22.64 -0.13
CA LEU A 31 -7.63 -23.47 1.08
C LEU A 31 -8.59 -24.66 1.01
N GLN A 32 -9.60 -24.61 0.15
CA GLN A 32 -10.54 -25.72 -0.08
C GLN A 32 -9.96 -26.78 -1.02
N ASP A 33 -9.04 -26.40 -1.91
CA ASP A 33 -8.30 -27.31 -2.80
C ASP A 33 -6.82 -26.88 -2.94
N PRO A 34 -5.98 -27.16 -1.92
CA PRO A 34 -4.59 -26.72 -1.91
C PRO A 34 -3.76 -27.28 -3.06
N GLN A 35 -3.98 -28.56 -3.40
CA GLN A 35 -3.21 -29.25 -4.44
C GLN A 35 -3.57 -28.72 -5.83
N GLY A 36 -4.86 -28.49 -6.11
CA GLY A 36 -5.29 -27.87 -7.37
C GLY A 36 -4.87 -26.41 -7.49
N SER A 37 -4.66 -25.72 -6.36
CA SER A 37 -4.31 -24.29 -6.34
C SER A 37 -2.80 -24.01 -6.31
N ALA A 38 -1.98 -24.99 -5.95
CA ALA A 38 -0.52 -24.84 -5.82
C ALA A 38 0.13 -24.27 -7.09
N VAL A 39 -0.29 -24.74 -8.27
CA VAL A 39 0.24 -24.27 -9.56
C VAL A 39 -0.01 -22.78 -9.78
N PHE A 40 -1.16 -22.26 -9.37
CA PHE A 40 -1.50 -20.85 -9.53
C PHE A 40 -0.74 -19.97 -8.53
N THR A 41 -0.48 -20.45 -7.32
CA THR A 41 0.36 -19.74 -6.35
C THR A 41 1.80 -19.59 -6.86
N TYR A 42 2.41 -20.68 -7.33
CA TYR A 42 3.76 -20.61 -7.91
C TYR A 42 3.81 -19.77 -9.19
N ASP A 43 2.81 -19.88 -10.08
CA ASP A 43 2.75 -19.00 -11.26
C ASP A 43 2.60 -17.53 -10.87
N GLY A 44 1.87 -17.25 -9.80
CA GLY A 44 1.71 -15.92 -9.20
C GLY A 44 3.04 -15.26 -8.86
N ILE A 45 3.93 -16.01 -8.19
CA ILE A 45 5.27 -15.57 -7.78
C ILE A 45 6.19 -15.40 -8.99
N ARG A 46 6.04 -16.28 -9.98
CA ARG A 46 6.89 -16.30 -11.17
C ARG A 46 6.62 -15.13 -12.12
N ARG A 47 5.35 -14.85 -12.41
CA ARG A 47 4.95 -13.95 -13.51
C ARG A 47 4.67 -12.51 -13.12
N ASP A 48 4.42 -12.21 -11.85
CA ASP A 48 3.95 -10.91 -11.39
C ASP A 48 2.63 -10.47 -12.06
N TRP A 49 1.51 -10.70 -11.38
CA TRP A 49 0.18 -10.31 -11.88
C TRP A 49 -0.30 -8.97 -11.33
N ARG A 50 0.61 -8.17 -10.77
CA ARG A 50 0.24 -6.84 -10.28
C ARG A 50 -0.08 -5.94 -11.46
N TRP A 51 -1.17 -5.17 -11.35
CA TRP A 51 -1.54 -4.20 -12.39
C TRP A 51 -0.45 -3.12 -12.55
N ASP A 52 0.02 -2.62 -11.42
CA ASP A 52 1.22 -1.81 -11.28
C ASP A 52 1.97 -2.26 -10.02
N GLN A 53 3.21 -1.81 -9.82
CA GLN A 53 4.05 -2.25 -8.70
C GLN A 53 3.64 -1.64 -7.34
N THR A 54 2.37 -1.22 -7.18
CA THR A 54 1.91 -0.51 -5.98
C THR A 54 1.33 -1.42 -4.90
N ASP A 55 1.07 -2.68 -5.25
CA ASP A 55 0.27 -3.60 -4.43
C ASP A 55 1.14 -4.54 -3.54
N GLU A 56 0.55 -5.06 -2.46
CA GLU A 56 1.24 -5.93 -1.47
C GLU A 56 1.23 -7.43 -1.85
N ARG A 57 1.38 -7.76 -3.15
CA ARG A 57 1.23 -9.15 -3.61
C ARG A 57 2.14 -10.16 -2.93
N SER A 58 3.37 -9.77 -2.61
CA SER A 58 4.38 -10.68 -2.07
C SER A 58 3.95 -11.27 -0.71
N LEU A 59 3.28 -10.47 0.13
CA LEU A 59 2.73 -10.91 1.41
C LEU A 59 1.54 -11.85 1.22
N TYR A 60 0.66 -11.56 0.27
CA TYR A 60 -0.44 -12.44 -0.10
C TYR A 60 0.06 -13.81 -0.59
N LEU A 61 1.07 -13.82 -1.47
CA LEU A 61 1.64 -15.06 -2.02
C LEU A 61 2.44 -15.85 -0.97
N ALA A 62 3.21 -15.19 -0.11
CA ALA A 62 3.91 -15.84 1.00
C ALA A 62 2.94 -16.52 1.97
N ARG A 63 1.82 -15.86 2.29
CA ARG A 63 0.74 -16.47 3.07
C ARG A 63 0.14 -17.69 2.39
N LEU A 64 -0.11 -17.64 1.08
CA LEU A 64 -0.61 -18.80 0.36
C LEU A 64 0.38 -19.97 0.39
N VAL A 65 1.68 -19.70 0.24
CA VAL A 65 2.71 -20.75 0.34
C VAL A 65 2.67 -21.40 1.73
N ARG A 66 2.59 -20.60 2.81
CA ARG A 66 2.48 -21.12 4.18
C ARG A 66 1.17 -21.86 4.42
N ASP A 67 0.04 -21.22 4.13
CA ASP A 67 -1.29 -21.69 4.54
C ASP A 67 -1.74 -22.91 3.71
N LEU A 68 -1.19 -23.09 2.50
CA LEU A 68 -1.40 -24.27 1.65
C LEU A 68 -0.33 -25.37 1.86
N ASP A 69 0.60 -25.18 2.79
CA ASP A 69 1.72 -26.10 3.08
C ASP A 69 2.58 -26.44 1.84
N LEU A 70 2.89 -25.41 1.04
CA LEU A 70 3.68 -25.55 -0.18
C LEU A 70 5.18 -25.47 0.12
N SER A 71 5.97 -26.25 -0.62
CA SER A 71 7.43 -26.18 -0.50
C SER A 71 7.96 -24.82 -0.97
N PRO A 72 8.88 -24.18 -0.25
CA PRO A 72 9.54 -22.96 -0.71
C PRO A 72 10.60 -23.22 -1.80
N MET A 73 11.02 -24.48 -2.01
CA MET A 73 12.15 -24.80 -2.91
C MET A 73 11.97 -24.33 -4.36
N PRO A 74 10.79 -24.45 -5.00
CA PRO A 74 10.59 -23.89 -6.34
C PRO A 74 10.80 -22.37 -6.41
N ILE A 75 10.57 -21.65 -5.30
CA ILE A 75 10.79 -20.21 -5.19
C ILE A 75 12.28 -19.91 -4.96
N VAL A 76 12.98 -20.74 -4.18
CA VAL A 76 14.45 -20.68 -4.04
C VAL A 76 15.13 -20.87 -5.39
N ASP A 77 14.67 -21.84 -6.20
CA ASP A 77 15.21 -22.08 -7.54
C ASP A 77 15.03 -20.86 -8.47
N GLN A 78 13.95 -20.08 -8.27
CA GLN A 78 13.67 -18.87 -9.03
C GLN A 78 14.70 -17.73 -8.77
N LEU A 79 15.43 -17.75 -7.65
CA LEU A 79 16.50 -16.78 -7.39
C LEU A 79 17.60 -16.79 -8.47
N ALA A 80 17.77 -17.92 -9.18
CA ALA A 80 18.70 -18.04 -10.30
C ALA A 80 18.20 -17.44 -11.62
N GLY A 81 16.99 -16.85 -11.63
CA GLY A 81 16.43 -16.14 -12.78
C GLY A 81 17.11 -14.79 -13.06
N ASP A 82 16.45 -13.98 -13.89
CA ASP A 82 16.84 -12.58 -14.08
C ASP A 82 16.63 -11.75 -12.80
N GLU A 83 17.10 -10.49 -12.82
CA GLU A 83 17.06 -9.61 -11.65
C GLU A 83 15.63 -9.44 -11.12
N GLU A 84 14.65 -9.24 -11.99
CA GLU A 84 13.26 -9.05 -11.57
C GLU A 84 12.68 -10.33 -10.94
N ALA A 85 12.89 -11.50 -11.56
CA ALA A 85 12.45 -12.78 -11.02
C ALA A 85 13.13 -13.10 -9.69
N CYS A 86 14.42 -12.76 -9.55
CA CYS A 86 15.17 -12.93 -8.32
C CYS A 86 14.62 -12.05 -7.20
N LEU A 87 14.37 -10.76 -7.46
CA LEU A 87 13.85 -9.84 -6.44
C LEU A 87 12.43 -10.23 -6.00
N ARG A 88 11.55 -10.63 -6.93
CA ARG A 88 10.22 -11.15 -6.58
C ARG A 88 10.27 -12.40 -5.70
N ALA A 89 11.14 -13.35 -6.03
CA ALA A 89 11.34 -14.54 -5.21
C ALA A 89 11.92 -14.17 -3.83
N CYS A 90 12.82 -13.19 -3.77
CA CYS A 90 13.41 -12.67 -2.55
C CYS A 90 12.34 -12.14 -1.58
N GLU A 91 11.45 -11.27 -2.05
CA GLU A 91 10.38 -10.68 -1.23
C GLU A 91 9.50 -11.76 -0.57
N VAL A 92 9.14 -12.82 -1.31
CA VAL A 92 8.31 -13.92 -0.79
C VAL A 92 9.09 -14.77 0.21
N LEU A 93 10.34 -15.12 -0.09
CA LEU A 93 11.18 -15.95 0.78
C LEU A 93 11.56 -15.24 2.08
N GLU A 94 11.73 -13.92 2.05
CA GLU A 94 11.98 -13.11 3.25
C GLU A 94 10.83 -13.22 4.24
N LEU A 95 9.61 -13.08 3.75
CA LEU A 95 8.39 -13.20 4.54
C LEU A 95 8.22 -14.63 5.06
N LEU A 96 8.47 -15.64 4.24
CA LEU A 96 8.46 -17.05 4.68
C LEU A 96 9.50 -17.32 5.77
N GLY A 97 10.70 -16.73 5.67
CA GLY A 97 11.72 -16.79 6.72
C GLY A 97 11.23 -16.19 8.03
N LEU A 98 10.59 -15.02 8.00
CA LEU A 98 9.95 -14.40 9.18
C LEU A 98 8.82 -15.26 9.75
N ALA A 99 8.11 -16.01 8.91
CA ALA A 99 7.10 -16.99 9.31
C ALA A 99 7.67 -18.31 9.85
N GLY A 100 9.00 -18.48 9.89
CA GLY A 100 9.67 -19.64 10.46
C GLY A 100 10.12 -20.70 9.45
N SER A 101 10.12 -20.41 8.14
CA SER A 101 10.63 -21.33 7.12
C SER A 101 12.16 -21.31 7.09
N ASP A 102 12.78 -22.35 7.65
CA ASP A 102 14.24 -22.53 7.60
C ASP A 102 14.77 -22.73 6.16
N ASP A 103 14.00 -23.42 5.31
CA ASP A 103 14.36 -23.62 3.90
C ASP A 103 14.43 -22.29 3.14
N ALA A 104 13.47 -21.38 3.37
CA ALA A 104 13.49 -20.05 2.77
C ALA A 104 14.66 -19.22 3.29
N LYS A 105 14.87 -19.24 4.61
CA LYS A 105 15.97 -18.53 5.27
C LYS A 105 17.34 -18.98 4.77
N GLU A 106 17.60 -20.29 4.79
CA GLU A 106 18.87 -20.86 4.33
C GLU A 106 19.03 -20.78 2.81
N GLY A 107 17.93 -20.86 2.05
CA GLY A 107 17.94 -20.64 0.60
C GLY A 107 18.46 -19.25 0.23
N LEU A 108 17.94 -18.19 0.86
CA LEU A 108 18.41 -16.82 0.65
C LEU A 108 19.85 -16.61 1.11
N ARG A 109 20.22 -17.15 2.29
CA ARG A 109 21.60 -17.07 2.80
C ARG A 109 22.58 -17.82 1.89
N ALA A 110 22.18 -18.96 1.33
CA ALA A 110 22.98 -19.69 0.34
C ALA A 110 23.09 -18.90 -0.98
N TYR A 111 22.02 -18.22 -1.38
CA TYR A 111 22.03 -17.35 -2.56
C TYR A 111 22.98 -16.16 -2.37
N VAL A 112 22.98 -15.45 -1.24
CA VAL A 112 23.94 -14.36 -1.00
C VAL A 112 25.40 -14.82 -1.18
N ARG A 113 25.70 -16.07 -0.83
CA ARG A 113 27.05 -16.63 -0.98
C ARG A 113 27.46 -16.91 -2.42
N LYS A 114 26.52 -17.10 -3.36
CA LYS A 114 26.81 -17.63 -4.70
C LYS A 114 26.14 -16.90 -5.87
N GLY A 115 24.96 -16.34 -5.66
CA GLY A 115 24.09 -15.74 -6.66
C GLY A 115 24.65 -14.51 -7.34
N GLY A 116 24.09 -14.17 -8.50
CA GLY A 116 24.49 -13.01 -9.30
C GLY A 116 23.98 -11.69 -8.71
N HIS A 117 22.73 -11.67 -8.24
CA HIS A 117 22.08 -10.46 -7.69
C HIS A 117 22.23 -10.33 -6.17
N TRP A 118 23.31 -10.89 -5.61
CA TRP A 118 23.51 -11.03 -4.17
C TRP A 118 23.54 -9.70 -3.40
N VAL A 119 24.01 -8.61 -4.02
CA VAL A 119 24.03 -7.26 -3.43
C VAL A 119 22.62 -6.82 -3.06
N ARG A 120 21.69 -6.88 -4.02
CA ARG A 120 20.29 -6.47 -3.84
C ARG A 120 19.54 -7.36 -2.84
N VAL A 121 19.79 -8.68 -2.92
CA VAL A 121 19.24 -9.63 -1.94
C VAL A 121 19.74 -9.31 -0.54
N LEU A 122 21.04 -9.10 -0.33
CA LEU A 122 21.60 -8.80 0.98
C LEU A 122 21.11 -7.45 1.54
N GLU A 123 20.92 -6.44 0.68
CA GLU A 123 20.27 -5.18 1.06
C GLU A 123 18.85 -5.42 1.58
N SER A 124 18.06 -6.21 0.86
CA SER A 124 16.69 -6.55 1.24
C SER A 124 16.64 -7.33 2.56
N LEU A 125 17.49 -8.35 2.73
CA LEU A 125 17.63 -9.07 4.00
C LEU A 125 17.96 -8.14 5.17
N SER A 126 18.88 -7.19 4.95
CA SER A 126 19.30 -6.27 6.02
C SER A 126 18.20 -5.30 6.46
N ALA A 127 17.25 -5.00 5.56
CA ALA A 127 16.11 -4.16 5.84
C ALA A 127 14.96 -4.95 6.49
N GLY A 128 14.75 -6.21 6.10
CA GLY A 128 13.61 -7.03 6.51
C GLY A 128 13.86 -7.98 7.68
N TRP A 129 15.10 -8.42 7.92
CA TRP A 129 15.42 -9.44 8.92
C TRP A 129 16.17 -8.90 10.14
N PRO A 130 16.03 -9.59 11.30
CA PRO A 130 16.86 -9.34 12.47
C PRO A 130 18.37 -9.44 12.14
N PRO A 131 19.23 -8.55 12.67
CA PRO A 131 20.66 -8.52 12.36
C PRO A 131 21.35 -9.87 12.55
N GLU A 132 20.99 -10.63 13.58
CA GLU A 132 21.55 -11.95 13.89
C GLU A 132 21.40 -12.98 12.75
N TRP A 133 20.51 -12.74 11.78
CA TRP A 133 20.26 -13.66 10.66
C TRP A 133 21.13 -13.38 9.43
N TRP A 134 21.83 -12.25 9.38
CA TRP A 134 22.60 -11.85 8.20
C TRP A 134 23.95 -11.20 8.53
N GLU A 135 24.21 -10.77 9.76
CA GLU A 135 25.47 -10.12 10.15
C GLU A 135 26.70 -11.01 9.89
N ASP A 136 26.55 -12.33 10.02
CA ASP A 136 27.60 -13.31 9.74
C ASP A 136 27.99 -13.40 8.24
N LEU A 137 27.17 -12.81 7.36
CA LEU A 137 27.49 -12.70 5.93
C LEU A 137 28.48 -11.57 5.62
N GLY A 138 28.91 -10.80 6.62
CA GLY A 138 29.85 -9.69 6.42
C GLY A 138 31.20 -10.10 5.80
N ASP A 139 31.74 -11.27 6.15
CA ASP A 139 32.97 -11.78 5.52
C ASP A 139 32.75 -12.17 4.05
N VAL A 140 31.58 -12.73 3.74
CA VAL A 140 31.16 -13.06 2.37
C VAL A 140 31.03 -11.77 1.56
N ALA A 141 30.38 -10.75 2.12
CA ALA A 141 30.23 -9.44 1.49
C ALA A 141 31.59 -8.80 1.19
N ARG A 142 32.50 -8.75 2.17
CA ARG A 142 33.86 -8.19 1.98
C ARG A 142 34.67 -8.95 0.92
N ALA A 143 34.54 -10.27 0.86
CA ALA A 143 35.25 -11.08 -0.13
C ALA A 143 34.71 -10.88 -1.55
N ARG A 144 33.40 -10.65 -1.69
CA ARG A 144 32.73 -10.56 -3.00
C ARG A 144 32.67 -9.15 -3.56
N ILE A 145 32.54 -8.13 -2.72
CA ILE A 145 32.26 -6.75 -3.17
C ILE A 145 33.33 -6.19 -4.12
N GLY A 146 34.59 -6.63 -4.00
CA GLY A 146 35.67 -6.20 -4.89
C GLY A 146 35.52 -6.65 -6.35
N ALA A 147 34.61 -7.58 -6.64
CA ALA A 147 34.28 -8.01 -8.00
C ALA A 147 33.09 -7.24 -8.61
N GLU A 148 32.40 -6.42 -7.83
CA GLU A 148 31.29 -5.59 -8.32
C GLU A 148 31.80 -4.37 -9.07
N ALA A 149 31.10 -4.01 -10.14
CA ALA A 149 31.48 -2.88 -11.00
C ALA A 149 31.20 -1.52 -10.36
N GLU A 150 30.20 -1.45 -9.49
CA GLU A 150 29.76 -0.24 -8.80
C GLU A 150 29.82 -0.45 -7.29
N LEU A 151 30.20 0.61 -6.57
CA LEU A 151 30.14 0.60 -5.11
C LEU A 151 28.67 0.55 -4.66
N PRO A 152 28.36 -0.11 -3.53
CA PRO A 152 27.01 -0.10 -2.99
C PRO A 152 26.61 1.29 -2.48
N TRP A 153 25.31 1.54 -2.35
CA TRP A 153 24.78 2.80 -1.81
C TRP A 153 25.11 2.96 -0.32
N PHE A 154 25.10 4.21 0.18
CA PHE A 154 25.24 4.53 1.62
C PHE A 154 24.00 4.05 2.39
N SER A 155 23.93 2.75 2.66
CA SER A 155 22.87 2.12 3.45
C SER A 155 23.42 0.91 4.21
N GLU A 156 22.64 0.42 5.17
CA GLU A 156 22.79 -0.95 5.64
C GLU A 156 22.67 -1.93 4.46
N PRO A 157 23.42 -3.04 4.46
CA PRO A 157 24.32 -3.52 5.51
C PRO A 157 25.78 -3.06 5.35
N TRP A 158 26.08 -2.28 4.30
CA TRP A 158 27.43 -1.98 3.85
C TRP A 158 28.22 -1.14 4.85
N THR A 159 27.57 -0.13 5.42
CA THR A 159 28.15 0.74 6.46
C THR A 159 28.51 -0.06 7.72
N ARG A 160 27.65 -1.00 8.13
CA ARG A 160 27.91 -1.92 9.26
C ARG A 160 29.07 -2.86 8.98
N PHE A 161 29.25 -3.31 7.74
CA PHE A 161 30.38 -4.16 7.35
C PHE A 161 31.70 -3.41 7.14
N GLY A 162 31.69 -2.07 7.24
CA GLY A 162 32.85 -1.22 6.98
C GLY A 162 33.30 -1.24 5.51
N ILE A 163 32.35 -1.49 4.60
CA ILE A 163 32.58 -1.51 3.14
C ILE A 163 32.46 -0.08 2.60
N GLU A 164 33.30 0.27 1.64
CA GLU A 164 33.24 1.57 0.98
C GLU A 164 31.93 1.70 0.18
N VAL A 165 31.26 2.84 0.32
CA VAL A 165 29.93 3.09 -0.24
C VAL A 165 29.92 4.38 -1.05
N GLN A 166 29.00 4.48 -2.00
CA GLN A 166 28.70 5.71 -2.71
C GLN A 166 28.27 6.80 -1.72
N SER A 167 29.12 7.81 -1.54
CA SER A 167 28.82 8.94 -0.65
C SER A 167 27.97 9.98 -1.37
N ARG A 168 26.70 10.11 -0.98
CA ARG A 168 26.06 11.42 -0.88
C ARG A 168 26.16 11.87 0.58
N PRO A 169 26.55 13.11 0.89
CA PRO A 169 26.48 13.60 2.26
C PRO A 169 25.01 13.61 2.71
N PHE A 170 24.60 12.58 3.44
CA PHE A 170 23.36 12.58 4.20
C PHE A 170 23.61 13.42 5.46
N VAL A 171 23.12 14.65 5.47
CA VAL A 171 23.09 15.46 6.68
C VAL A 171 21.85 14.99 7.47
N PRO A 172 22.02 14.34 8.64
CA PRO A 172 20.88 13.90 9.44
C PRO A 172 20.04 15.12 9.78
N ARG A 173 18.78 15.12 9.34
CA ARG A 173 17.85 16.19 9.69
C ARG A 173 17.22 15.89 11.04
N PRO A 174 17.10 16.88 11.94
CA PRO A 174 16.44 16.68 13.21
C PRO A 174 14.99 16.24 13.00
N SER A 175 14.56 15.21 13.74
CA SER A 175 13.17 14.77 13.70
C SER A 175 12.26 15.85 14.32
N LEU A 176 11.23 16.24 13.59
CA LEU A 176 10.19 17.16 14.07
C LEU A 176 9.01 16.43 14.72
N ALA A 177 9.09 15.10 14.89
CA ALA A 177 7.99 14.28 15.40
C ALA A 177 7.53 14.69 16.81
N GLY A 178 8.44 15.22 17.64
CA GLY A 178 8.15 15.68 19.00
C GLY A 178 7.48 17.05 19.11
N LEU A 179 7.37 17.82 18.01
CA LEU A 179 6.71 19.13 18.04
C LEU A 179 5.19 19.00 18.04
N SER A 180 4.48 19.94 18.67
CA SER A 180 3.02 20.05 18.60
C SER A 180 2.55 20.53 17.21
N THR A 181 1.27 20.33 16.89
CA THR A 181 0.68 20.81 15.63
C THR A 181 0.81 22.33 15.48
N ALA A 182 0.65 23.09 16.57
CA ALA A 182 0.83 24.53 16.56
C ALA A 182 2.27 24.96 16.22
N GLU A 183 3.27 24.27 16.76
CA GLU A 183 4.69 24.52 16.45
C GLU A 183 5.02 24.20 15.00
N LEU A 184 4.49 23.10 14.45
CA LEU A 184 4.65 22.75 13.04
C LEU A 184 4.03 23.81 12.12
N LEU A 185 2.83 24.30 12.44
CA LEU A 185 2.19 25.40 11.70
C LEU A 185 3.01 26.71 11.81
N ALA A 186 3.59 27.00 12.96
CA ALA A 186 4.46 28.17 13.14
C ALA A 186 5.73 28.08 12.26
N LEU A 187 6.34 26.89 12.13
CA LEU A 187 7.47 26.66 11.23
C LEU A 187 7.09 26.90 9.77
N LEU A 188 5.88 26.46 9.36
CA LEU A 188 5.37 26.69 8.00
C LEU A 188 5.11 28.17 7.72
N ALA A 189 4.60 28.91 8.72
CA ALA A 189 4.29 30.33 8.63
C ALA A 189 5.55 31.22 8.61
N ASP A 190 6.65 30.84 9.28
CA ASP A 190 7.88 31.65 9.31
C ASP A 190 8.56 31.67 7.92
N THR A 191 8.77 32.88 7.38
CA THR A 191 9.39 33.11 6.08
C THR A 191 10.89 32.85 6.08
N ARG A 192 11.51 32.80 7.26
CA ARG A 192 12.95 32.50 7.44
C ARG A 192 13.21 30.99 7.50
N THR A 193 12.19 30.17 7.71
CA THR A 193 12.32 28.71 7.73
C THR A 193 12.67 28.20 6.34
N GLU A 194 13.75 27.44 6.24
CA GLU A 194 14.19 26.82 4.99
C GLU A 194 13.14 25.85 4.43
N GLY A 195 13.03 25.77 3.10
CA GLY A 195 12.05 24.90 2.43
C GLY A 195 12.19 23.42 2.81
N ALA A 196 13.41 22.96 3.08
CA ALA A 196 13.69 21.62 3.60
C ALA A 196 12.95 21.35 4.93
N THR A 197 13.08 22.26 5.89
CA THR A 197 12.40 22.19 7.19
C THR A 197 10.89 22.30 7.05
N LYS A 198 10.39 23.10 6.10
CA LYS A 198 8.94 23.15 5.80
C LYS A 198 8.41 21.83 5.27
N VAL A 199 9.15 21.16 4.39
CA VAL A 199 8.81 19.80 3.92
C VAL A 199 8.81 18.80 5.07
N ASP A 200 9.78 18.88 5.98
CA ASP A 200 9.83 18.00 7.15
C ASP A 200 8.66 18.28 8.12
N ALA A 201 8.21 19.54 8.23
CA ALA A 201 7.01 19.90 8.99
C ALA A 201 5.72 19.37 8.34
N LEU A 202 5.60 19.46 7.00
CA LEU A 202 4.49 18.84 6.26
C LEU A 202 4.47 17.32 6.43
N ARG A 203 5.64 16.66 6.42
CA ARG A 203 5.74 15.22 6.68
C ARG A 203 5.20 14.87 8.06
N ALA A 204 5.57 15.63 9.09
CA ALA A 204 5.10 15.42 10.45
C ALA A 204 3.59 15.71 10.61
N LEU A 205 3.04 16.69 9.88
CA LEU A 205 1.60 16.99 9.88
C LEU A 205 0.77 15.91 9.18
N ASN A 206 1.26 15.31 8.10
CA ASN A 206 0.53 14.26 7.37
C ASN A 206 0.28 12.99 8.20
N GLY A 207 1.01 12.79 9.29
CA GLY A 207 0.77 11.70 10.25
C GLY A 207 -0.17 12.06 11.39
N ARG A 208 -0.98 13.13 11.29
CA ARG A 208 -1.81 13.67 12.37
C ARG A 208 -3.22 14.01 11.89
N GLU A 209 -4.09 14.31 12.86
CA GLU A 209 -5.41 14.89 12.60
C GLU A 209 -5.33 16.16 11.73
N PRO A 210 -6.32 16.39 10.84
CA PRO A 210 -6.33 17.55 9.95
C PRO A 210 -6.26 18.88 10.71
N ALA A 211 -5.32 19.74 10.31
CA ALA A 211 -5.05 21.01 10.98
C ALA A 211 -5.56 22.19 10.16
N GLU A 212 -6.75 22.72 10.48
CA GLU A 212 -7.35 23.87 9.77
C GLU A 212 -6.42 25.08 9.65
N GLY A 213 -5.53 25.28 10.63
CA GLY A 213 -4.53 26.35 10.60
C GLY A 213 -3.55 26.27 9.41
N LEU A 214 -3.49 25.15 8.68
CA LEU A 214 -2.73 25.03 7.44
C LEU A 214 -3.36 25.81 6.27
N ILE A 215 -4.69 25.89 6.22
CA ILE A 215 -5.46 26.52 5.11
C ILE A 215 -4.93 27.91 4.75
N PRO A 216 -4.79 28.88 5.68
CA PRO A 216 -4.29 30.21 5.33
C PRO A 216 -2.83 30.21 4.89
N LEU A 217 -2.05 29.17 5.21
CA LEU A 217 -0.64 29.06 4.86
C LEU A 217 -0.42 28.51 3.45
N VAL A 218 -1.36 27.72 2.92
CA VAL A 218 -1.22 27.02 1.62
C VAL A 218 -0.67 27.91 0.50
N PRO A 219 -1.17 29.15 0.27
CA PRO A 219 -0.64 29.99 -0.81
C PRO A 219 0.84 30.36 -0.66
N SER A 220 1.38 30.34 0.56
CA SER A 220 2.79 30.66 0.86
C SER A 220 3.74 29.45 0.73
N LEU A 221 3.20 28.24 0.57
CA LEU A 221 3.97 26.99 0.60
C LEU A 221 4.36 26.53 -0.82
N GLY A 222 4.82 27.48 -1.63
CA GLY A 222 5.43 27.22 -2.93
C GLY A 222 6.95 27.00 -2.84
N THR A 223 7.53 26.40 -3.86
CA THR A 223 8.98 26.41 -4.08
C THR A 223 9.51 27.84 -4.22
N SER A 224 10.82 28.04 -4.01
CA SER A 224 11.44 29.38 -4.05
C SER A 224 11.30 30.09 -5.41
N ASP A 225 11.11 29.33 -6.49
CA ASP A 225 10.83 29.86 -7.84
C ASP A 225 9.33 30.16 -8.08
N GLY A 226 8.46 29.86 -7.10
CA GLY A 226 7.02 30.05 -7.14
C GLY A 226 6.26 29.15 -8.10
N ARG A 227 6.94 28.18 -8.75
CA ARG A 227 6.35 27.40 -9.86
C ARG A 227 5.64 26.14 -9.42
N ARG A 228 5.97 25.61 -8.25
CA ARG A 228 5.48 24.32 -7.76
C ARG A 228 5.06 24.44 -6.29
N PRO A 229 4.16 23.58 -5.81
CA PRO A 229 3.93 23.45 -4.37
C PRO A 229 5.18 22.83 -3.72
N LEU A 230 5.37 23.07 -2.43
CA LEU A 230 6.31 22.28 -1.66
C LEU A 230 5.91 20.79 -1.69
N PRO A 231 6.88 19.86 -1.73
CA PRO A 231 6.59 18.43 -1.58
C PRO A 231 5.72 18.17 -0.35
N LEU A 232 4.82 17.18 -0.45
CA LEU A 232 3.89 16.75 0.59
C LEU A 232 2.72 17.72 0.90
N LEU A 233 2.71 18.93 0.31
CA LEU A 233 1.63 19.90 0.54
C LEU A 233 0.28 19.37 0.04
N ARG A 234 0.27 18.73 -1.13
CA ARG A 234 -0.95 18.15 -1.71
C ARG A 234 -1.61 17.17 -0.75
N TRP A 235 -0.86 16.21 -0.19
CA TRP A 235 -1.37 15.25 0.79
C TRP A 235 -1.89 15.93 2.05
N ALA A 236 -1.22 17.00 2.51
CA ALA A 236 -1.66 17.76 3.67
C ALA A 236 -2.94 18.57 3.41
N VAL A 237 -3.21 18.94 2.15
CA VAL A 237 -4.45 19.60 1.76
C VAL A 237 -5.58 18.59 1.53
N GLU A 238 -5.27 17.43 0.95
CA GLU A 238 -6.22 16.33 0.79
C GLU A 238 -6.77 15.85 2.14
N SER A 239 -5.93 15.78 3.18
CA SER A 239 -6.37 15.40 4.54
C SER A 239 -7.31 16.42 5.20
N LEU A 240 -7.31 17.69 4.78
CA LEU A 240 -8.28 18.69 5.25
C LEU A 240 -9.70 18.41 4.75
N GLY A 241 -9.83 17.70 3.62
CA GLY A 241 -11.12 17.35 3.03
C GLY A 241 -12.06 18.56 2.89
N PRO A 242 -13.32 18.49 3.38
CA PRO A 242 -14.30 19.57 3.20
C PRO A 242 -13.88 20.92 3.79
N LEU A 243 -12.97 20.93 4.78
CA LEU A 243 -12.51 22.15 5.45
C LEU A 243 -11.74 23.06 4.47
N ALA A 244 -11.11 22.50 3.44
CA ALA A 244 -10.38 23.27 2.44
C ALA A 244 -11.28 23.93 1.38
N VAL A 245 -12.53 23.47 1.21
CA VAL A 245 -13.42 23.88 0.11
C VAL A 245 -13.66 25.40 0.05
N PRO A 246 -13.93 26.11 1.17
CA PRO A 246 -14.11 27.56 1.12
C PRO A 246 -12.87 28.30 0.59
N ALA A 247 -11.67 27.88 1.01
CA ALA A 247 -10.42 28.49 0.57
C ALA A 247 -10.02 28.07 -0.86
N ALA A 248 -10.37 26.85 -1.26
CA ALA A 248 -10.09 26.31 -2.60
C ALA A 248 -10.74 27.13 -3.72
N HIS A 249 -11.90 27.73 -3.49
CA HIS A 249 -12.49 28.70 -4.42
C HIS A 249 -11.57 29.89 -4.70
N GLY A 250 -10.91 30.41 -3.66
CA GLY A 250 -9.91 31.47 -3.80
C GLY A 250 -8.65 30.97 -4.50
N TRP A 251 -8.14 29.80 -4.10
CA TRP A 251 -6.95 29.20 -4.72
C TRP A 251 -7.13 28.97 -6.22
N ALA A 252 -8.30 28.48 -6.64
CA ALA A 252 -8.62 28.19 -8.04
C ALA A 252 -8.61 29.42 -8.96
N GLN A 253 -8.74 30.64 -8.40
CA GLN A 253 -8.77 31.90 -9.13
C GLN A 253 -7.42 32.65 -9.11
N GLU A 254 -6.39 32.05 -8.52
CA GLU A 254 -5.06 32.65 -8.43
C GLU A 254 -4.27 32.53 -9.73
N ASP A 255 -3.42 33.52 -10.02
CA ASP A 255 -2.57 33.52 -11.21
C ASP A 255 -1.45 32.45 -11.14
N ARG A 256 -1.18 31.91 -9.95
CA ARG A 256 -0.17 30.88 -9.71
C ARG A 256 -0.71 29.52 -10.19
N PRO A 257 -0.18 28.93 -11.28
CA PRO A 257 -0.80 27.75 -11.90
C PRO A 257 -0.92 26.53 -10.97
N TRP A 258 0.06 26.33 -10.10
CA TRP A 258 0.02 25.21 -9.17
C TRP A 258 -1.03 25.38 -8.07
N LEU A 259 -1.28 26.62 -7.63
CA LEU A 259 -2.25 26.92 -6.58
C LEU A 259 -3.67 26.87 -7.17
N ALA A 260 -3.83 27.39 -8.39
CA ALA A 260 -5.06 27.25 -9.16
C ALA A 260 -5.44 25.78 -9.38
N LEU A 261 -4.47 24.96 -9.80
CA LEU A 261 -4.68 23.52 -9.98
C LEU A 261 -5.02 22.83 -8.65
N LEU A 262 -4.29 23.13 -7.56
CA LEU A 262 -4.59 22.56 -6.24
C LEU A 262 -6.00 22.93 -5.76
N GLY A 263 -6.43 24.18 -5.95
CA GLY A 263 -7.80 24.62 -5.67
C GLY A 263 -8.82 23.88 -6.52
N ALA A 264 -8.59 23.77 -7.83
CA ALA A 264 -9.46 23.03 -8.74
C ALA A 264 -9.58 21.54 -8.37
N ASP A 265 -8.48 20.89 -7.97
CA ASP A 265 -8.47 19.50 -7.53
C ASP A 265 -9.33 19.31 -6.27
N VAL A 266 -9.16 20.19 -5.26
CA VAL A 266 -9.99 20.16 -4.03
C VAL A 266 -11.48 20.35 -4.37
N LEU A 267 -11.82 21.28 -5.26
CA LEU A 267 -13.21 21.49 -5.66
C LEU A 267 -13.77 20.28 -6.43
N ALA A 268 -12.97 19.67 -7.30
CA ALA A 268 -13.37 18.48 -8.05
C ALA A 268 -13.60 17.27 -7.13
N ASP A 269 -12.85 17.15 -6.03
CA ASP A 269 -13.03 16.10 -5.02
C ASP A 269 -14.18 16.36 -4.04
N HIS A 270 -14.76 17.57 -4.08
CA HIS A 270 -15.90 18.00 -3.28
C HIS A 270 -17.05 18.56 -4.14
N PRO A 271 -17.56 17.75 -5.08
CA PRO A 271 -18.59 18.19 -6.01
C PRO A 271 -19.94 18.47 -5.33
N GLY A 272 -20.69 19.44 -5.85
CA GLY A 272 -22.07 19.70 -5.45
C GLY A 272 -23.06 18.66 -6.00
N PRO A 273 -24.31 18.62 -5.51
CA PRO A 273 -25.35 17.67 -5.94
C PRO A 273 -25.59 17.63 -7.47
N GLU A 274 -25.38 18.75 -8.16
CA GLU A 274 -25.52 18.87 -9.60
C GLU A 274 -24.54 17.99 -10.40
N ALA A 275 -23.40 17.61 -9.82
CA ALA A 275 -22.40 16.78 -10.47
C ALA A 275 -22.73 15.28 -10.42
N LEU A 276 -23.64 14.86 -9.53
CA LEU A 276 -23.92 13.46 -9.26
C LEU A 276 -24.27 12.64 -10.53
N PRO A 277 -25.18 13.09 -11.42
CA PRO A 277 -25.46 12.34 -12.65
C PRO A 277 -24.23 12.18 -13.56
N GLY A 278 -23.35 13.19 -13.59
CA GLY A 278 -22.10 13.15 -14.33
C GLY A 278 -21.12 12.12 -13.79
N LEU A 279 -20.96 12.07 -12.46
CA LEU A 279 -20.07 11.09 -11.81
C LEU A 279 -20.53 9.64 -11.98
N VAL A 280 -21.83 9.38 -11.94
CA VAL A 280 -22.38 8.04 -12.22
C VAL A 280 -22.10 7.65 -13.67
N THR A 281 -22.25 8.60 -14.61
CA THR A 281 -21.94 8.39 -16.02
C THR A 281 -20.44 8.13 -16.23
N GLU A 282 -19.58 8.92 -15.59
CA GLU A 282 -18.13 8.77 -15.63
C GLU A 282 -17.69 7.37 -15.15
N LEU A 283 -18.23 6.90 -14.01
CA LEU A 283 -17.92 5.57 -13.50
C LEU A 283 -18.36 4.45 -14.47
N ALA A 284 -19.52 4.62 -15.12
CA ALA A 284 -20.01 3.70 -16.13
C ALA A 284 -19.13 3.66 -17.40
N GLU A 285 -18.65 4.82 -17.83
CA GLU A 285 -17.71 4.96 -18.95
C GLU A 285 -16.35 4.35 -18.63
N GLN A 286 -15.81 4.61 -17.43
CA GLN A 286 -14.58 4.00 -16.92
C GLN A 286 -14.67 2.47 -16.93
N TRP A 287 -15.80 1.91 -16.46
CA TRP A 287 -16.04 0.47 -16.49
C TRP A 287 -16.04 -0.08 -17.93
N THR A 288 -16.75 0.60 -18.84
CA THR A 288 -16.86 0.20 -20.25
C THR A 288 -15.50 0.26 -20.95
N ALA A 289 -14.70 1.27 -20.64
CA ALA A 289 -13.34 1.45 -21.16
C ALA A 289 -12.31 0.53 -20.49
N ARG A 290 -12.69 -0.25 -19.46
CA ARG A 290 -11.77 -1.04 -18.63
C ARG A 290 -10.63 -0.19 -18.07
N ALA A 291 -10.95 1.03 -17.63
CA ALA A 291 -10.01 1.87 -16.91
C ALA A 291 -9.81 1.27 -15.51
N TRP A 292 -8.66 0.65 -15.27
CA TRP A 292 -8.33 0.02 -13.98
C TRP A 292 -7.55 0.94 -13.04
N CYS A 293 -7.06 2.09 -13.54
CA CYS A 293 -6.36 3.10 -12.76
C CYS A 293 -7.13 4.42 -12.78
N GLY A 294 -7.45 4.96 -11.59
CA GLY A 294 -8.17 6.21 -11.37
C GLY A 294 -9.65 6.15 -10.97
N PRO A 295 -10.45 5.08 -11.24
CA PRO A 295 -11.83 5.03 -10.79
C PRO A 295 -12.03 5.15 -9.28
N ASP A 296 -11.03 4.82 -8.45
CA ASP A 296 -11.05 5.07 -7.01
C ASP A 296 -11.41 6.52 -6.64
N ARG A 297 -10.92 7.50 -7.41
CA ARG A 297 -11.27 8.92 -7.21
C ARG A 297 -12.74 9.19 -7.45
N THR A 298 -13.29 8.64 -8.54
CA THR A 298 -14.72 8.77 -8.87
C THR A 298 -15.57 8.07 -7.80
N ALA A 299 -15.14 6.90 -7.32
CA ALA A 299 -15.80 6.18 -6.22
C ALA A 299 -15.82 7.00 -4.92
N ARG A 300 -14.69 7.59 -4.50
CA ARG A 300 -14.62 8.46 -3.30
C ARG A 300 -15.52 9.69 -3.42
N ARG A 301 -15.60 10.31 -4.61
CA ARG A 301 -16.52 11.44 -4.86
C ARG A 301 -17.99 11.01 -4.74
N LEU A 302 -18.34 9.85 -5.32
CA LEU A 302 -19.68 9.28 -5.25
C LEU A 302 -20.10 8.92 -3.81
N ALA A 303 -19.17 8.40 -3.00
CA ALA A 303 -19.41 8.04 -1.61
C ALA A 303 -19.99 9.20 -0.78
N ARG A 304 -19.61 10.46 -1.11
CA ARG A 304 -20.06 11.66 -0.39
C ARG A 304 -21.56 11.93 -0.52
N PHE A 305 -22.19 11.44 -1.59
CA PHE A 305 -23.63 11.59 -1.81
C PHE A 305 -24.46 10.52 -1.08
N GLY A 306 -23.80 9.52 -0.48
CA GLY A 306 -24.47 8.46 0.26
C GLY A 306 -25.56 7.77 -0.59
N PRO A 307 -26.75 7.48 -0.02
CA PRO A 307 -27.83 6.79 -0.73
C PRO A 307 -28.29 7.46 -2.04
N ASP A 308 -28.08 8.77 -2.21
CA ASP A 308 -28.47 9.47 -3.45
C ASP A 308 -27.66 8.96 -4.67
N ALA A 309 -26.47 8.41 -4.45
CA ALA A 309 -25.63 7.80 -5.48
C ALA A 309 -25.96 6.33 -5.79
N ALA A 310 -27.17 5.84 -5.46
CA ALA A 310 -27.59 4.46 -5.71
C ALA A 310 -27.35 3.97 -7.16
N GLY A 311 -27.40 4.87 -8.16
CA GLY A 311 -27.10 4.57 -9.56
C GLY A 311 -25.67 4.07 -9.81
N ALA A 312 -24.72 4.36 -8.91
CA ALA A 312 -23.33 3.91 -9.01
C ALA A 312 -23.11 2.48 -8.51
N VAL A 313 -23.99 1.95 -7.65
CA VAL A 313 -23.80 0.66 -6.95
C VAL A 313 -23.47 -0.51 -7.89
N PRO A 314 -24.16 -0.70 -9.04
CA PRO A 314 -23.83 -1.80 -9.95
C PRO A 314 -22.40 -1.72 -10.52
N TYR A 315 -21.88 -0.51 -10.76
CA TYR A 315 -20.54 -0.31 -11.29
C TYR A 315 -19.49 -0.48 -10.20
N LEU A 316 -19.72 0.06 -9.00
CA LEU A 316 -18.83 -0.14 -7.86
C LEU A 316 -18.67 -1.62 -7.51
N ARG A 317 -19.75 -2.40 -7.52
CA ARG A 317 -19.68 -3.87 -7.32
C ARG A 317 -18.88 -4.56 -8.43
N ARG A 318 -19.03 -4.13 -9.68
CA ARG A 318 -18.22 -4.67 -10.80
C ARG A 318 -16.75 -4.32 -10.63
N PHE A 319 -16.41 -3.08 -10.29
CA PHE A 319 -15.03 -2.70 -10.04
C PHE A 319 -14.42 -3.50 -8.89
N TRP A 320 -15.12 -3.62 -7.76
CA TRP A 320 -14.68 -4.44 -6.63
C TRP A 320 -14.39 -5.90 -7.04
N LEU A 321 -15.30 -6.52 -7.79
CA LEU A 321 -15.19 -7.94 -8.16
C LEU A 321 -14.11 -8.21 -9.23
N HIS A 322 -13.86 -7.25 -10.13
CA HIS A 322 -13.11 -7.47 -11.36
C HIS A 322 -11.78 -6.71 -11.43
N THR A 323 -11.53 -5.71 -10.59
CA THR A 323 -10.32 -4.87 -10.71
C THR A 323 -9.05 -5.71 -10.59
N PRO A 324 -8.12 -5.63 -11.56
CA PRO A 324 -6.75 -6.12 -11.39
C PRO A 324 -5.90 -5.20 -10.49
N HIS A 325 -6.30 -3.92 -10.38
CA HIS A 325 -5.61 -2.92 -9.58
C HIS A 325 -6.14 -2.99 -8.15
N SER A 326 -5.57 -3.89 -7.36
CA SER A 326 -6.05 -4.18 -6.00
C SER A 326 -5.97 -2.99 -5.07
N TYR A 327 -5.01 -2.07 -5.25
CA TYR A 327 -4.91 -0.82 -4.50
C TYR A 327 -6.22 -0.01 -4.44
N GLU A 328 -7.02 0.00 -5.53
CA GLU A 328 -8.27 0.75 -5.59
C GLU A 328 -9.45 0.06 -4.88
N ARG A 329 -9.30 -1.22 -4.55
CA ARG A 329 -10.35 -2.08 -4.03
C ARG A 329 -11.01 -1.44 -2.80
N ALA A 330 -10.22 -1.03 -1.81
CA ALA A 330 -10.71 -0.39 -0.59
C ALA A 330 -11.64 0.81 -0.86
N ALA A 331 -11.30 1.66 -1.84
CA ALA A 331 -12.12 2.83 -2.18
C ALA A 331 -13.50 2.44 -2.73
N TYR A 332 -13.60 1.36 -3.50
CA TYR A 332 -14.90 0.87 -3.98
C TYR A 332 -15.77 0.33 -2.83
N LEU A 333 -15.17 -0.35 -1.85
CA LEU A 333 -15.90 -0.84 -0.68
C LEU A 333 -16.33 0.27 0.26
N GLU A 334 -15.49 1.28 0.49
CA GLU A 334 -15.87 2.49 1.23
C GLU A 334 -17.04 3.22 0.55
N ALA A 335 -16.98 3.35 -0.79
CA ALA A 335 -18.07 3.95 -1.55
C ALA A 335 -19.36 3.12 -1.46
N LEU A 336 -19.28 1.80 -1.58
CA LEU A 336 -20.43 0.92 -1.37
C LEU A 336 -20.99 1.08 0.06
N ALA A 337 -20.14 1.10 1.08
CA ALA A 337 -20.56 1.23 2.48
C ALA A 337 -21.29 2.56 2.77
N ALA A 338 -20.93 3.62 2.07
CA ALA A 338 -21.58 4.93 2.17
C ALA A 338 -22.93 4.98 1.41
N ILE A 339 -23.06 4.27 0.29
CA ILE A 339 -24.21 4.34 -0.62
C ILE A 339 -25.27 3.28 -0.29
N ASP A 340 -24.85 2.03 -0.18
CA ASP A 340 -25.71 0.85 -0.01
C ASP A 340 -24.93 -0.28 0.70
N GLN A 341 -25.30 -0.54 1.96
CA GLN A 341 -24.65 -1.55 2.79
C GLN A 341 -25.15 -2.98 2.54
N ASP A 342 -26.18 -3.16 1.72
CA ASP A 342 -26.82 -4.46 1.52
C ASP A 342 -25.81 -5.50 1.00
N GLY A 343 -25.66 -6.59 1.74
CA GLY A 343 -24.79 -7.71 1.36
C GLY A 343 -23.28 -7.46 1.48
N LEU A 344 -22.84 -6.37 2.13
CA LEU A 344 -21.40 -6.12 2.36
C LEU A 344 -20.78 -7.04 3.42
N GLU A 345 -21.58 -7.70 4.26
CA GLU A 345 -21.11 -8.62 5.30
C GLU A 345 -20.11 -9.67 4.78
N HIS A 346 -20.45 -10.32 3.66
CA HIS A 346 -19.59 -11.33 3.03
C HIS A 346 -18.34 -10.71 2.40
N VAL A 347 -18.46 -9.49 1.88
CA VAL A 347 -17.35 -8.75 1.28
C VAL A 347 -16.33 -8.37 2.36
N TYR A 348 -16.78 -7.87 3.51
CA TYR A 348 -15.89 -7.57 4.63
C TYR A 348 -15.20 -8.83 5.20
N ALA A 349 -15.93 -9.93 5.31
CA ALA A 349 -15.34 -11.20 5.74
C ALA A 349 -14.27 -11.69 4.75
N GLU A 350 -14.54 -11.58 3.44
CA GLU A 350 -13.58 -11.87 2.38
C GLU A 350 -12.34 -10.97 2.47
N SER A 351 -12.52 -9.68 2.74
CA SER A 351 -11.44 -8.68 2.81
C SER A 351 -10.34 -9.01 3.81
N LEU A 352 -10.59 -9.85 4.83
CA LEU A 352 -9.58 -10.33 5.78
C LEU A 352 -8.47 -11.21 5.14
N TRP A 353 -8.68 -11.63 3.90
CA TRP A 353 -7.75 -12.44 3.12
C TRP A 353 -7.13 -11.67 1.95
N ASP A 354 -7.51 -10.41 1.77
CA ASP A 354 -7.12 -9.61 0.61
C ASP A 354 -5.62 -9.27 0.62
N CYS A 355 -5.05 -9.03 -0.56
CA CYS A 355 -3.66 -8.60 -0.69
C CYS A 355 -3.42 -7.19 -0.17
N GLU A 356 -4.40 -6.28 -0.21
CA GLU A 356 -4.20 -4.92 0.28
C GLU A 356 -4.38 -4.78 1.79
N GLU A 357 -3.43 -4.13 2.46
CA GLU A 357 -3.54 -3.72 3.85
C GLU A 357 -4.83 -2.94 4.12
N THR A 358 -5.13 -1.92 3.32
CA THR A 358 -6.32 -1.05 3.54
C THR A 358 -7.62 -1.84 3.44
N THR A 359 -7.69 -2.79 2.51
CA THR A 359 -8.82 -3.72 2.40
C THR A 359 -8.92 -4.62 3.63
N ARG A 360 -7.80 -5.19 4.11
CA ARG A 360 -7.78 -6.00 5.35
C ARG A 360 -8.23 -5.20 6.57
N LEU A 361 -7.81 -3.93 6.70
CA LEU A 361 -8.23 -3.02 7.77
C LEU A 361 -9.75 -2.78 7.76
N LEU A 362 -10.34 -2.53 6.59
CA LEU A 362 -11.79 -2.42 6.43
C LEU A 362 -12.50 -3.73 6.82
N GLY A 363 -11.94 -4.88 6.43
CA GLY A 363 -12.43 -6.19 6.84
C GLY A 363 -12.42 -6.36 8.37
N ILE A 364 -11.33 -5.99 9.04
CA ILE A 364 -11.22 -6.07 10.52
C ILE A 364 -12.28 -5.19 11.18
N ALA A 365 -12.45 -3.96 10.70
CA ALA A 365 -13.38 -2.99 11.28
C ALA A 365 -14.85 -3.44 11.14
N SER A 366 -15.22 -4.00 9.99
CA SER A 366 -16.62 -4.13 9.58
C SER A 366 -17.14 -5.56 9.39
N ALA A 367 -16.26 -6.57 9.39
CA ALA A 367 -16.72 -7.95 9.19
C ALA A 367 -17.62 -8.44 10.35
N PRO A 368 -18.64 -9.27 10.06
CA PRO A 368 -19.53 -9.82 11.06
C PRO A 368 -18.78 -10.56 12.17
N THR A 369 -19.26 -10.44 13.41
CA THR A 369 -18.67 -11.12 14.58
C THR A 369 -19.02 -12.62 14.60
N SER A 370 -18.57 -13.38 13.60
CA SER A 370 -18.70 -14.84 13.53
C SER A 370 -17.43 -15.54 14.07
N PRO A 371 -17.52 -16.80 14.54
CA PRO A 371 -16.33 -17.56 14.96
C PRO A 371 -15.26 -17.67 13.86
N GLU A 372 -15.67 -17.81 12.61
CA GLU A 372 -14.76 -17.88 11.46
C GLU A 372 -14.01 -16.55 11.26
N THR A 373 -14.76 -15.43 11.29
CA THR A 373 -14.20 -14.09 11.15
C THR A 373 -13.23 -13.77 12.29
N LEU A 374 -13.64 -14.00 13.54
CA LEU A 374 -12.77 -13.77 14.71
C LEU A 374 -11.54 -14.68 14.70
N GLY A 375 -11.70 -15.93 14.26
CA GLY A 375 -10.59 -16.86 14.06
C GLY A 375 -9.58 -16.31 13.05
N ARG A 376 -10.05 -15.80 11.91
CA ARG A 376 -9.16 -15.17 10.91
C ARG A 376 -8.50 -13.89 11.44
N ILE A 377 -9.23 -13.02 12.16
CA ILE A 377 -8.64 -11.82 12.77
C ILE A 377 -7.55 -12.19 13.79
N ALA A 378 -7.73 -13.27 14.55
CA ALA A 378 -6.68 -13.78 15.46
C ALA A 378 -5.44 -14.24 14.70
N VAL A 379 -5.60 -14.90 13.55
CA VAL A 379 -4.46 -15.23 12.67
C VAL A 379 -3.74 -13.96 12.21
N LEU A 380 -4.46 -12.93 11.75
CA LEU A 380 -3.84 -11.66 11.33
C LEU A 380 -3.06 -10.96 12.45
N ARG A 381 -3.58 -10.98 13.69
CA ARG A 381 -2.90 -10.42 14.87
C ARG A 381 -1.53 -11.07 15.12
N ASP A 382 -1.49 -12.39 14.98
CA ASP A 382 -0.34 -13.21 15.36
C ASP A 382 0.63 -13.49 14.20
N ASP A 383 0.24 -13.18 12.97
CA ASP A 383 1.05 -13.39 11.78
C ASP A 383 2.30 -12.49 11.78
N PRO A 384 3.53 -13.06 11.83
CA PRO A 384 4.77 -12.28 11.85
C PRO A 384 5.05 -11.58 10.51
N MET A 385 4.43 -12.03 9.41
CA MET A 385 4.53 -11.38 8.10
C MET A 385 3.63 -10.15 7.97
N GLU A 386 2.62 -10.01 8.84
CA GLU A 386 1.62 -8.94 8.71
C GLU A 386 2.15 -7.59 9.16
N THR A 387 1.63 -6.53 8.54
CA THR A 387 1.97 -5.16 8.88
C THR A 387 1.55 -4.81 10.31
N THR A 388 2.31 -3.89 10.91
CA THR A 388 2.07 -3.48 12.31
C THR A 388 0.70 -2.83 12.49
N ALA A 389 0.21 -2.11 11.49
CA ALA A 389 -1.10 -1.48 11.48
C ALA A 389 -2.23 -2.53 11.52
N VAL A 390 -2.19 -3.54 10.63
CA VAL A 390 -3.19 -4.61 10.60
C VAL A 390 -3.16 -5.43 11.89
N ARG A 391 -1.97 -5.75 12.41
CA ARG A 391 -1.83 -6.49 13.69
C ARG A 391 -2.40 -5.71 14.87
N ALA A 392 -2.18 -4.39 14.91
CA ALA A 392 -2.74 -3.52 15.95
C ALA A 392 -4.27 -3.42 15.84
N ALA A 393 -4.81 -3.23 14.64
CA ALA A 393 -6.25 -3.19 14.41
C ALA A 393 -6.91 -4.52 14.79
N ALA A 394 -6.30 -5.66 14.40
CA ALA A 394 -6.78 -6.99 14.76
C ALA A 394 -6.79 -7.22 16.27
N ARG A 395 -5.75 -6.75 16.98
CA ARG A 395 -5.70 -6.80 18.45
C ARG A 395 -6.84 -6.02 19.08
N ALA A 396 -7.02 -4.76 18.69
CA ALA A 396 -8.08 -3.90 19.21
C ALA A 396 -9.47 -4.51 18.96
N ARG A 397 -9.71 -5.06 17.76
CA ARG A 397 -10.97 -5.70 17.39
C ARG A 397 -11.28 -6.97 18.21
N LEU A 398 -10.26 -7.71 18.64
CA LEU A 398 -10.44 -8.91 19.46
C LEU A 398 -10.64 -8.59 20.95
N GLU A 399 -10.13 -7.43 21.41
CA GLU A 399 -10.36 -6.92 22.76
C GLU A 399 -11.78 -6.35 22.93
N ASP A 400 -12.34 -5.75 21.86
CA ASP A 400 -13.77 -5.38 21.77
C ASP A 400 -14.43 -5.98 20.51
N PRO A 401 -14.94 -7.23 20.62
CA PRO A 401 -15.63 -7.92 19.52
C PRO A 401 -16.99 -7.31 19.14
N THR A 402 -17.52 -6.36 19.92
CA THR A 402 -18.85 -5.78 19.70
C THR A 402 -18.82 -4.38 19.11
N GLY A 403 -17.71 -3.65 19.22
CA GLY A 403 -17.56 -2.32 18.62
C GLY A 403 -18.65 -1.33 19.03
N GLN A 404 -19.23 -1.49 20.23
CA GLN A 404 -20.13 -0.49 20.79
C GLN A 404 -19.28 0.54 21.52
N PRO A 405 -19.37 1.84 21.16
CA PRO A 405 -18.62 2.87 21.86
C PRO A 405 -19.01 2.84 23.33
N CYS A 406 -18.00 2.76 24.21
CA CYS A 406 -18.17 2.86 25.66
C CYS A 406 -19.07 4.06 25.98
N SER A 407 -20.29 3.77 26.44
CA SER A 407 -21.17 4.79 27.01
C SER A 407 -20.57 5.17 28.37
N ASN A 408 -19.86 6.29 28.42
CA ASN A 408 -19.44 6.87 29.69
C ASN A 408 -20.70 7.29 30.48
N ASN A 409 -20.86 6.71 31.66
CA ASN A 409 -21.79 7.16 32.70
C ASN A 409 -21.14 8.27 33.54
#